data_AF-A0A1F9MQJ4-F1
#
_entry.id   AF-A0A1F9MQJ4-F1
#
_cell.length_a   1.000
_cell.length_b   1.000
_cell.length_c   1.000
_cell.angle_alpha   90.00
_cell.angle_beta   90.00
_cell.angle_gamma   90.00
#
_symmetry.space_group_name_H-M   'P 1'
#
loop_
_entity.id
_entity.type
_entity.pdbx_description
1 polymer ?
#
loop_
_entity_poly.entity_id
_entity_poly.type
_entity_poly.pdbx_seq_one_letter_code
_entity_poly.pdbx_strand_id
1 'polypeptide(L)'
;MTSFRLGPLVLASCFEPLLHPRLRQLDFPRIEGIDCEDCRMVRLGMFSPRIKCCGWVPALPNFLAGEILAEGQANGSAERVVDWITAGRGDPLYVNTPPRLQVLHRRVPMPCPLLDSSDRCSIYEHRPYLCIAYHCTYPPSVVAKAFWTCLGSLFALHSAVLAQYLVGKLGVDREQYSRSWEGVDEERSVWAGDVLRPEFSSALWQGEEDHSSFYARCYHYVCDHRQTIRAEVDAFRRKQLLRTLPERGEPSSQRQSEIEVQSTSPEPMEAPATWYGNRLVTLAGNPFTLTEHESHLLWLANRCGRV
;
A
#
# COMPACT_ATOMS: atom_id res chain seq x y z
N MET A 1 -3.49 -9.39 17.50
CA MET A 1 -3.06 -8.03 17.85
C MET A 1 -4.26 -7.12 17.66
N THR A 2 -4.27 -5.94 18.26
CA THR A 2 -5.34 -4.96 18.05
C THR A 2 -4.89 -4.01 16.95
N SER A 3 -5.80 -3.58 16.09
CA SER A 3 -5.57 -2.45 15.18
C SER A 3 -4.96 -1.25 15.92
N PHE A 4 -4.12 -0.47 15.24
CA PHE A 4 -3.47 0.69 15.85
C PHE A 4 -4.05 2.01 15.31
N ARG A 5 -3.98 3.05 16.15
CA ARG A 5 -4.47 4.39 15.79
C ARG A 5 -3.32 5.31 15.39
N LEU A 6 -3.51 6.03 14.27
CA LEU A 6 -2.64 7.10 13.81
C LEU A 6 -3.48 8.35 13.53
N GLY A 7 -3.52 9.27 14.49
CA GLY A 7 -4.48 10.38 14.45
C GLY A 7 -5.91 9.84 14.41
N PRO A 8 -6.74 10.24 13.41
CA PRO A 8 -8.10 9.73 13.27
C PRO A 8 -8.18 8.38 12.54
N LEU A 9 -7.05 7.83 12.07
CA LEU A 9 -7.03 6.57 11.32
C LEU A 9 -7.02 5.38 12.26
N VAL A 10 -7.78 4.35 11.90
CA VAL A 10 -7.62 2.97 12.39
C VAL A 10 -6.93 2.18 11.28
N LEU A 11 -5.81 1.56 11.62
CA LEU A 11 -4.88 0.93 10.69
C LEU A 11 -4.50 -0.49 11.15
N ALA A 12 -4.15 -1.33 10.19
CA ALA A 12 -3.63 -2.67 10.42
C ALA A 12 -2.32 -2.61 11.22
N SER A 13 -2.17 -3.49 12.21
CA SER A 13 -1.03 -3.54 13.12
C SER A 13 0.31 -3.77 12.41
N CYS A 14 0.30 -4.39 11.23
CA CYS A 14 1.48 -4.60 10.38
C CYS A 14 2.12 -3.30 9.89
N PHE A 15 1.38 -2.19 9.78
CA PHE A 15 1.95 -0.91 9.36
C PHE A 15 2.71 -0.21 10.50
N GLU A 16 2.32 -0.46 11.74
CA GLU A 16 2.87 0.23 12.91
C GLU A 16 4.40 0.24 12.98
N PRO A 17 5.11 -0.91 12.82
CA PRO A 17 6.57 -0.91 12.90
C PRO A 17 7.26 -0.24 11.72
N LEU A 18 6.56 -0.01 10.61
CA LEU A 18 7.11 0.66 9.42
C LEU A 18 7.11 2.19 9.56
N LEU A 19 6.29 2.73 10.46
CA LEU A 19 6.11 4.16 10.61
C LEU A 19 7.24 4.81 11.41
N HIS A 20 7.67 5.98 10.95
CA HIS A 20 8.56 6.83 11.72
C HIS A 20 7.85 7.27 13.02
N PRO A 21 8.48 7.20 14.22
CA PRO A 21 7.83 7.56 15.49
C PRO A 21 7.21 8.97 15.51
N ARG A 22 7.86 9.95 14.88
CA ARG A 22 7.34 11.33 14.69
C ARG A 22 5.96 11.40 14.00
N LEU A 23 5.57 10.43 13.17
CA LEU A 23 4.23 10.44 12.57
C LEU A 23 3.12 10.41 13.63
N ARG A 24 3.37 9.82 14.79
CA ARG A 24 2.43 9.81 15.92
C ARG A 24 2.33 11.15 16.66
N GLN A 25 3.29 12.04 16.41
CA GLN A 25 3.39 13.35 17.04
C GLN A 25 2.84 14.45 16.15
N LEU A 26 2.47 14.13 14.90
CA LEU A 26 1.89 15.12 13.98
C LEU A 26 0.49 15.48 14.42
N ASP A 27 0.13 16.76 14.26
CA ASP A 27 -1.26 17.18 14.32
C ASP A 27 -1.94 16.83 12.99
N PHE A 28 -2.90 15.90 13.05
CA PHE A 28 -3.62 15.45 11.87
C PHE A 28 -4.71 16.47 11.55
N PRO A 29 -4.82 16.93 10.29
CA PRO A 29 -5.91 17.80 9.90
C PRO A 29 -7.26 17.18 10.25
N ARG A 30 -8.08 17.88 11.03
CA ARG A 30 -9.42 17.42 11.42
C ARG A 30 -10.28 17.27 10.16
N ILE A 31 -10.98 16.14 10.07
CA ILE A 31 -12.01 15.88 9.06
C ILE A 31 -13.28 15.46 9.82
N GLU A 32 -14.43 16.03 9.49
CA GLU A 32 -15.71 15.58 10.02
C GLU A 32 -16.20 14.33 9.27
N GLY A 33 -16.80 13.36 9.98
CA GLY A 33 -17.45 12.19 9.37
C GLY A 33 -16.48 11.24 8.68
N ILE A 34 -15.52 10.72 9.44
CA ILE A 34 -14.39 9.91 8.95
C ILE A 34 -14.75 8.41 8.85
N ASP A 35 -15.79 7.96 9.54
CA ASP A 35 -16.20 6.56 9.55
C ASP A 35 -17.32 6.25 8.54
N CYS A 36 -17.59 4.95 8.37
CA CYS A 36 -18.62 4.48 7.45
C CYS A 36 -20.06 4.69 7.97
N GLU A 37 -20.24 5.08 9.23
CA GLU A 37 -21.57 5.32 9.83
C GLU A 37 -22.02 6.75 9.56
N ASP A 38 -21.13 7.73 9.71
CA ASP A 38 -21.35 9.14 9.37
C ASP A 38 -20.53 9.57 8.14
N CYS A 39 -20.74 8.90 7.01
CA CYS A 39 -19.97 9.17 5.80
C CYS A 39 -20.30 10.57 5.23
N ARG A 40 -19.34 11.50 5.33
CA ARG A 40 -19.44 12.87 4.77
C ARG A 40 -19.86 12.89 3.28
N MET A 41 -19.34 11.97 2.47
CA MET A 41 -19.63 11.93 1.03
C MET A 41 -21.08 11.53 0.74
N VAL A 42 -21.69 10.71 1.60
CA VAL A 42 -23.11 10.40 1.51
C VAL A 42 -23.94 11.62 1.92
N ARG A 43 -23.58 12.31 3.01
CA ARG A 43 -24.25 13.56 3.43
C ARG A 43 -24.21 14.64 2.35
N LEU A 44 -23.10 14.73 1.61
CA LEU A 44 -22.94 15.66 0.48
C LEU A 44 -23.59 15.18 -0.82
N GLY A 45 -24.26 14.03 -0.83
CA GLY A 45 -24.92 13.47 -2.01
C GLY A 45 -23.96 12.99 -3.11
N MET A 46 -22.66 12.89 -2.80
CA MET A 46 -21.64 12.47 -3.76
C MET A 46 -21.54 10.94 -3.88
N PHE A 47 -21.78 10.22 -2.79
CA PHE A 47 -21.78 8.75 -2.76
C PHE A 47 -23.15 8.19 -2.38
N SER A 48 -23.44 6.99 -2.88
CA SER A 48 -24.63 6.22 -2.48
C SER A 48 -24.54 5.83 -1.00
N PRO A 49 -25.64 5.93 -0.20
CA PRO A 49 -25.64 5.50 1.20
C PRO A 49 -25.34 4.00 1.36
N ARG A 50 -25.61 3.20 0.33
CA ARG A 50 -25.37 1.75 0.32
C ARG A 50 -23.89 1.42 0.10
N ILE A 51 -23.25 2.07 -0.89
CA ILE A 51 -21.89 1.71 -1.32
C ILE A 51 -20.82 2.58 -0.64
N LYS A 52 -21.14 3.84 -0.31
CA LYS A 52 -20.21 4.81 0.28
C LYS A 52 -18.93 4.92 -0.57
N CYS A 53 -17.75 4.90 0.04
CA CYS A 53 -16.46 4.84 -0.66
C CYS A 53 -16.09 3.43 -1.16
N CYS A 54 -16.87 2.40 -0.83
CA CYS A 54 -16.64 1.01 -1.23
C CYS A 54 -17.07 0.73 -2.69
N GLY A 55 -16.93 1.71 -3.58
CA GLY A 55 -17.11 1.56 -5.01
C GLY A 55 -15.87 1.03 -5.73
N TRP A 56 -14.78 0.81 -5.00
CA TRP A 56 -13.50 0.33 -5.52
C TRP A 56 -13.06 -0.92 -4.77
N VAL A 57 -12.49 -1.87 -5.50
CA VAL A 57 -11.86 -3.05 -4.93
C VAL A 57 -10.35 -2.79 -4.89
N PRO A 58 -9.73 -2.78 -3.72
CA PRO A 58 -8.29 -2.60 -3.63
C PRO A 58 -7.55 -3.92 -3.81
N ALA A 59 -6.30 -3.86 -4.27
CA ALA A 59 -5.36 -4.95 -4.06
C ALA A 59 -4.90 -4.96 -2.59
N LEU A 60 -4.70 -6.15 -2.02
CA LEU A 60 -4.21 -6.33 -0.65
C LEU A 60 -2.75 -6.79 -0.71
N PRO A 61 -1.78 -6.01 -0.16
CA PRO A 61 -0.40 -6.46 -0.04
C PRO A 61 -0.30 -7.75 0.78
N ASN A 62 0.69 -8.59 0.47
CA ASN A 62 0.83 -9.93 1.04
C ASN A 62 0.74 -9.97 2.58
N PHE A 63 1.45 -9.08 3.28
CA PHE A 63 1.43 -8.99 4.74
C PHE A 63 0.09 -8.52 5.31
N LEU A 64 -0.65 -7.67 4.57
CA LEU A 64 -1.96 -7.18 4.99
C LEU A 64 -3.03 -8.26 4.79
N ALA A 65 -2.96 -9.00 3.67
CA ALA A 65 -3.76 -10.20 3.48
C ALA A 65 -3.49 -11.21 4.60
N GLY A 66 -2.22 -11.42 4.95
CA GLY A 66 -1.82 -12.26 6.08
C GLY A 66 -2.42 -11.83 7.42
N GLU A 67 -2.44 -10.54 7.72
CA GLU A 67 -3.07 -10.02 8.94
C GLU A 67 -4.59 -10.29 8.93
N ILE A 68 -5.27 -10.07 7.80
CA ILE A 68 -6.70 -10.38 7.67
C ILE A 68 -6.97 -11.87 7.88
N LEU A 69 -6.11 -12.76 7.37
CA LEU A 69 -6.26 -14.21 7.58
C LEU A 69 -6.07 -14.60 9.04
N ALA A 70 -5.11 -13.97 9.73
CA ALA A 70 -4.81 -14.23 11.13
C ALA A 70 -5.86 -13.65 12.10
N GLU A 71 -6.43 -12.47 11.82
CA GLU A 71 -7.23 -11.70 12.78
C GLU A 71 -8.69 -11.47 12.34
N GLY A 72 -8.98 -11.53 11.04
CA GLY A 72 -10.27 -11.18 10.44
C GLY A 72 -11.36 -12.25 10.54
N GLN A 73 -11.24 -13.21 11.47
CA GLN A 73 -12.20 -14.30 11.62
C GLN A 73 -13.54 -13.80 12.20
N ALA A 74 -13.52 -12.84 13.11
CA ALA A 74 -14.71 -12.41 13.87
C ALA A 74 -15.80 -11.72 13.02
N ASN A 75 -15.45 -11.21 11.83
CA ASN A 75 -16.37 -10.46 10.96
C ASN A 75 -16.47 -11.05 9.54
N GLY A 76 -15.97 -12.28 9.33
CA GLY A 76 -15.95 -12.94 8.02
C GLY A 76 -15.06 -12.26 6.98
N SER A 77 -14.15 -11.37 7.37
CA SER A 77 -13.16 -10.80 6.45
C SER A 77 -12.17 -11.85 5.96
N ALA A 78 -11.73 -12.73 6.86
CA ALA A 78 -10.82 -13.81 6.52
C ALA A 78 -11.42 -14.72 5.44
N GLU A 79 -12.66 -15.16 5.61
CA GLU A 79 -13.38 -16.01 4.64
C GLU A 79 -13.43 -15.38 3.25
N ARG A 80 -13.80 -14.09 3.14
CA ARG A 80 -13.85 -13.38 1.85
C ARG A 80 -12.47 -13.26 1.19
N VAL A 81 -11.41 -13.06 1.97
CA VAL A 81 -10.05 -13.01 1.45
C VAL A 81 -9.58 -14.40 1.02
N VAL A 82 -9.91 -15.45 1.76
CA VAL A 82 -9.66 -16.85 1.38
C VAL A 82 -10.38 -17.20 0.08
N ASP A 83 -11.65 -16.85 -0.06
CA ASP A 83 -12.42 -17.03 -1.31
C ASP A 83 -11.74 -16.31 -2.48
N TRP A 84 -11.15 -15.15 -2.23
CA TRP A 84 -10.42 -14.39 -3.24
C TRP A 84 -9.11 -15.08 -3.66
N ILE A 85 -8.37 -15.59 -2.68
CA ILE A 85 -7.09 -16.30 -2.90
C ILE A 85 -7.34 -17.61 -3.63
N THR A 86 -8.30 -18.42 -3.15
CA THR A 86 -8.66 -19.72 -3.73
C THR A 86 -9.24 -19.59 -5.14
N ALA A 87 -9.88 -18.46 -5.47
CA ALA A 87 -10.29 -18.11 -6.82
C ALA A 87 -9.12 -17.78 -7.78
N GLY A 88 -7.85 -17.94 -7.37
CA GLY A 88 -6.67 -17.74 -8.23
C GLY A 88 -6.43 -16.27 -8.61
N ARG A 89 -6.79 -15.35 -7.72
CA ARG A 89 -6.63 -13.89 -7.92
C ARG A 89 -5.41 -13.32 -7.20
N GLY A 90 -4.57 -14.16 -6.62
CA GLY A 90 -3.39 -13.74 -5.87
C GLY A 90 -2.08 -14.11 -6.57
N ASP A 91 -1.06 -13.30 -6.30
CA ASP A 91 0.35 -13.60 -6.53
C ASP A 91 1.16 -13.38 -5.23
N PRO A 92 2.45 -13.75 -5.16
CA PRO A 92 3.25 -13.56 -3.95
C PRO A 92 3.30 -12.11 -3.40
N LEU A 93 3.04 -11.09 -4.21
CA LEU A 93 3.04 -9.69 -3.77
C LEU A 93 1.66 -9.25 -3.26
N TYR A 94 0.57 -9.67 -3.92
CA TYR A 94 -0.77 -9.15 -3.65
C TYR A 94 -1.88 -10.19 -3.84
N VAL A 95 -2.96 -10.01 -3.08
CA VAL A 95 -4.30 -10.46 -3.50
C VAL A 95 -4.85 -9.39 -4.44
N ASN A 96 -4.92 -9.68 -5.73
CA ASN A 96 -5.17 -8.71 -6.79
C ASN A 96 -6.66 -8.50 -7.08
N THR A 97 -6.97 -7.30 -7.58
CA THR A 97 -8.26 -7.03 -8.21
C THR A 97 -8.17 -7.33 -9.70
N PRO A 98 -8.94 -8.29 -10.25
CA PRO A 98 -8.88 -8.62 -11.66
C PRO A 98 -9.11 -7.38 -12.55
N PRO A 99 -8.37 -7.20 -13.66
CA PRO A 99 -8.51 -6.02 -14.52
C PRO A 99 -9.93 -5.79 -15.03
N ARG A 100 -10.69 -6.87 -15.31
CA ARG A 100 -12.11 -6.78 -15.70
C ARG A 100 -12.94 -6.12 -14.60
N LEU A 101 -12.75 -6.53 -13.35
CA LEU A 101 -13.44 -5.96 -12.20
C LEU A 101 -13.05 -4.48 -12.00
N GLN A 102 -11.77 -4.13 -12.15
CA GLN A 102 -11.34 -2.72 -12.11
C GLN A 102 -12.05 -1.85 -13.15
N VAL A 103 -12.20 -2.34 -14.38
CA VAL A 103 -12.93 -1.62 -15.45
C VAL A 103 -14.41 -1.48 -15.13
N LEU A 104 -15.04 -2.54 -14.61
CA LEU A 104 -16.46 -2.52 -14.26
C LEU A 104 -16.74 -1.51 -13.14
N HIS A 105 -15.94 -1.52 -12.06
CA HIS A 105 -16.07 -0.57 -10.96
C HIS A 105 -15.85 0.89 -11.37
N ARG A 106 -15.07 1.15 -12.42
CA ARG A 106 -14.92 2.51 -13.00
C ARG A 106 -16.14 2.97 -13.78
N ARG A 107 -16.90 2.04 -14.37
CA ARG A 107 -18.05 2.36 -15.24
C ARG A 107 -19.37 2.37 -14.50
N VAL A 108 -19.53 1.49 -13.53
CA VAL A 108 -20.78 1.28 -12.80
C VAL A 108 -20.49 1.27 -11.31
N PRO A 109 -21.23 2.03 -10.47
CA PRO A 109 -21.11 1.95 -9.03
C PRO A 109 -21.55 0.56 -8.55
N MET A 110 -20.57 -0.31 -8.29
CA MET A 110 -20.79 -1.65 -7.75
C MET A 110 -20.22 -1.74 -6.34
N PRO A 111 -20.87 -2.44 -5.41
CA PRO A 111 -20.33 -2.66 -4.08
C PRO A 111 -19.04 -3.48 -4.18
N CYS A 112 -18.00 -3.06 -3.47
CA CYS A 112 -16.80 -3.84 -3.26
C CYS A 112 -17.19 -5.20 -2.64
N PRO A 113 -16.67 -6.35 -3.10
CA PRO A 113 -17.07 -7.63 -2.53
C PRO A 113 -16.55 -7.86 -1.10
N LEU A 114 -15.75 -6.93 -0.56
CA LEU A 114 -15.37 -6.88 0.85
C LEU A 114 -16.38 -6.13 1.73
N LEU A 115 -17.50 -5.66 1.16
CA LEU A 115 -18.63 -5.13 1.91
C LEU A 115 -19.41 -6.30 2.54
N ASP A 116 -19.75 -6.19 3.82
CA ASP A 116 -20.58 -7.17 4.51
C ASP A 116 -22.08 -6.96 4.23
N SER A 117 -22.90 -7.84 4.79
CA SER A 117 -24.37 -7.77 4.65
C SER A 117 -25.01 -6.56 5.33
N SER A 118 -24.26 -5.83 6.16
CA SER A 118 -24.69 -4.61 6.84
C SER A 118 -24.17 -3.35 6.15
N ASP A 119 -23.72 -3.45 4.90
CA ASP A 119 -23.14 -2.36 4.11
C ASP A 119 -21.95 -1.69 4.83
N ARG A 120 -21.16 -2.47 5.57
CA ARG A 120 -19.90 -2.05 6.21
C ARG A 120 -18.72 -2.74 5.55
N CYS A 121 -17.58 -2.05 5.51
CA CYS A 121 -16.35 -2.64 5.01
C CYS A 121 -15.88 -3.70 6.01
N SER A 122 -15.92 -4.97 5.62
CA SER A 122 -15.48 -6.05 6.52
C SER A 122 -14.01 -5.85 6.91
N ILE A 123 -13.16 -5.46 5.96
CA ILE A 123 -11.73 -5.20 6.22
C ILE A 123 -11.44 -3.79 6.74
N TYR A 124 -12.37 -3.10 7.41
CA TYR A 124 -12.21 -1.68 7.78
C TYR A 124 -10.90 -1.39 8.55
N GLU A 125 -10.55 -2.23 9.51
CA GLU A 125 -9.31 -2.09 10.28
C GLU A 125 -8.06 -2.49 9.49
N HIS A 126 -8.25 -3.29 8.44
CA HIS A 126 -7.22 -3.84 7.57
C HIS A 126 -7.22 -3.19 6.18
N ARG A 127 -7.63 -1.93 6.09
CA ARG A 127 -7.74 -1.23 4.82
C ARG A 127 -6.35 -0.99 4.22
N PRO A 128 -6.15 -1.27 2.92
CA PRO A 128 -4.90 -0.93 2.24
C PRO A 128 -4.79 0.58 2.04
N TYR A 129 -3.60 1.04 1.63
CA TYR A 129 -3.30 2.46 1.44
C TYR A 129 -4.35 3.20 0.60
N LEU A 130 -4.89 2.55 -0.44
CA LEU A 130 -5.90 3.15 -1.31
C LEU A 130 -7.11 3.57 -0.48
N CYS A 131 -7.62 2.68 0.37
CA CYS A 131 -8.79 2.93 1.21
C CYS A 131 -8.47 3.86 2.40
N ILE A 132 -7.23 3.83 2.91
CA ILE A 132 -6.76 4.78 3.93
C ILE A 132 -6.68 6.21 3.36
N ALA A 133 -6.14 6.36 2.15
CA ALA A 133 -6.02 7.64 1.46
C ALA A 133 -7.37 8.16 0.93
N TYR A 134 -8.35 7.26 0.77
CA TYR A 134 -9.73 7.55 0.34
C TYR A 134 -10.68 7.92 1.48
N HIS A 135 -10.18 8.54 2.56
CA HIS A 135 -10.97 8.89 3.75
C HIS A 135 -11.99 10.05 3.54
N CYS A 136 -12.57 10.17 2.34
CA CYS A 136 -13.62 11.10 1.90
C CYS A 136 -13.14 12.44 1.31
N THR A 137 -12.40 12.33 0.20
CA THR A 137 -12.35 13.24 -0.95
C THR A 137 -12.32 14.74 -0.64
N TYR A 138 -11.30 15.07 0.14
CA TYR A 138 -10.67 16.36 0.35
C TYR A 138 -11.37 17.33 1.33
N PRO A 139 -10.74 17.61 2.49
CA PRO A 139 -11.08 18.78 3.30
C PRO A 139 -10.97 20.06 2.46
N PRO A 140 -11.72 21.13 2.78
CA PRO A 140 -11.76 22.34 1.96
C PRO A 140 -10.39 23.04 1.82
N SER A 141 -9.41 22.72 2.68
CA SER A 141 -8.09 23.34 2.61
C SER A 141 -7.09 22.56 1.75
N VAL A 142 -6.31 23.32 0.97
CA VAL A 142 -5.20 22.80 0.15
C VAL A 142 -4.16 22.07 1.02
N VAL A 143 -3.91 22.56 2.23
CA VAL A 143 -2.94 21.99 3.19
C VAL A 143 -3.36 20.58 3.59
N ALA A 144 -4.61 20.40 4.00
CA ALA A 144 -5.09 19.10 4.45
C ALA A 144 -5.18 18.12 3.28
N LYS A 145 -5.58 18.57 2.08
CA LYS A 145 -5.47 17.76 0.86
C LYS A 145 -4.04 17.26 0.63
N ALA A 146 -3.05 18.15 0.70
CA ALA A 146 -1.66 17.77 0.49
C ALA A 146 -1.16 16.79 1.56
N PHE A 147 -1.59 16.96 2.82
CA PHE A 147 -1.29 16.03 3.92
C PHE A 147 -1.77 14.62 3.63
N TRP A 148 -3.06 14.46 3.31
CA TRP A 148 -3.66 13.15 3.07
C TRP A 148 -3.11 12.47 1.82
N THR A 149 -2.83 13.24 0.76
CA THR A 149 -2.15 12.73 -0.43
C THR A 149 -0.76 12.22 -0.07
N CYS A 150 0.02 13.00 0.68
CA CYS A 150 1.36 12.63 1.10
C CYS A 150 1.39 11.36 1.96
N LEU A 151 0.49 11.30 2.95
CA LEU A 151 0.34 10.12 3.81
C LEU A 151 -0.09 8.88 3.00
N GLY A 152 -1.00 9.05 2.04
CA GLY A 152 -1.41 7.99 1.12
C GLY A 152 -0.25 7.45 0.28
N SER A 153 0.58 8.34 -0.27
CA SER A 153 1.80 7.96 -1.01
C SER A 153 2.79 7.20 -0.14
N LEU A 154 2.98 7.62 1.12
CA LEU A 154 3.83 6.91 2.07
C LEU A 154 3.35 5.48 2.30
N PHE A 155 2.06 5.28 2.57
CA PHE A 155 1.50 3.93 2.76
C PHE A 155 1.55 3.09 1.49
N ALA A 156 1.34 3.68 0.31
CA ALA A 156 1.48 2.99 -0.97
C ALA A 156 2.91 2.45 -1.15
N LEU A 157 3.89 3.30 -0.83
CA LEU A 157 5.29 2.97 -0.97
C LEU A 157 5.75 1.92 0.05
N HIS A 158 5.37 2.07 1.33
CA HIS A 158 5.60 1.02 2.34
C HIS A 158 4.98 -0.31 1.93
N SER A 159 3.75 -0.30 1.42
CA SER A 159 3.07 -1.52 0.96
C SER A 159 3.86 -2.20 -0.16
N ALA A 160 4.28 -1.44 -1.16
CA ALA A 160 4.99 -1.99 -2.31
C ALA A 160 6.38 -2.53 -1.96
N VAL A 161 7.16 -1.77 -1.18
CA VAL A 161 8.53 -2.17 -0.82
C VAL A 161 8.51 -3.35 0.15
N LEU A 162 7.63 -3.32 1.17
CA LEU A 162 7.53 -4.42 2.13
C LEU A 162 7.06 -5.71 1.44
N ALA A 163 6.07 -5.64 0.55
CA ALA A 163 5.60 -6.82 -0.17
C ALA A 163 6.75 -7.49 -0.96
N GLN A 164 7.54 -6.70 -1.70
CA GLN A 164 8.70 -7.21 -2.43
C GLN A 164 9.81 -7.74 -1.52
N TYR A 165 10.05 -7.07 -0.39
CA TYR A 165 11.03 -7.50 0.60
C TYR A 165 10.67 -8.89 1.14
N LEU A 166 9.39 -9.09 1.52
CA LEU A 166 8.89 -10.33 2.10
C LEU A 166 8.92 -11.49 1.10
N VAL A 167 8.59 -11.25 -0.17
CA VAL A 167 8.71 -12.25 -1.25
C VAL A 167 10.12 -12.84 -1.31
N GLY A 168 11.14 -11.98 -1.37
CA GLY A 168 12.53 -12.44 -1.38
C GLY A 168 12.98 -13.08 -0.07
N LYS A 169 12.44 -12.63 1.06
CA LYS A 169 12.77 -13.18 2.38
C LYS A 169 12.17 -14.56 2.63
N LEU A 170 11.02 -14.85 2.04
CA LEU A 170 10.32 -16.12 2.17
C LEU A 170 10.62 -17.11 1.04
N GLY A 171 11.70 -16.88 0.29
CA GLY A 171 12.26 -17.85 -0.65
C GLY A 171 11.74 -17.77 -2.08
N VAL A 172 10.86 -16.81 -2.41
CA VAL A 172 10.46 -16.59 -3.79
C VAL A 172 11.56 -15.80 -4.51
N ASP A 173 12.07 -16.35 -5.61
CA ASP A 173 13.10 -15.71 -6.43
C ASP A 173 12.49 -14.48 -7.15
N ARG A 174 12.91 -13.29 -6.72
CA ARG A 174 12.43 -12.02 -7.27
C ARG A 174 12.85 -11.79 -8.72
N GLU A 175 13.98 -12.32 -9.16
CA GLU A 175 14.44 -12.19 -10.55
C GLU A 175 13.64 -13.12 -11.46
N GLN A 176 13.38 -14.36 -11.02
CA GLN A 176 12.45 -15.24 -11.72
C GLN A 176 11.03 -14.64 -11.77
N TYR A 177 10.53 -14.11 -10.66
CA TYR A 177 9.25 -13.40 -10.62
C TYR A 177 9.21 -12.25 -11.66
N SER A 178 10.26 -11.42 -11.69
CA SER A 178 10.36 -10.32 -12.66
C SER A 178 10.37 -10.82 -14.10
N ARG A 179 11.13 -11.89 -14.38
CA ARG A 179 11.20 -12.50 -15.72
C ARG A 179 9.86 -13.08 -16.17
N SER A 180 9.02 -13.56 -15.26
CA SER A 180 7.66 -13.98 -15.63
C SER A 180 6.85 -12.85 -16.25
N TRP A 181 7.14 -11.59 -15.90
CA TRP A 181 6.48 -10.41 -16.48
C TRP A 181 7.17 -9.88 -17.75
N GLU A 182 8.37 -10.35 -18.08
CA GLU A 182 9.07 -9.92 -19.30
C GLU A 182 8.31 -10.40 -20.55
N GLY A 183 8.03 -9.47 -21.47
CA GLY A 183 7.26 -9.77 -22.68
C GLY A 183 5.74 -9.82 -22.49
N VAL A 184 5.22 -9.54 -21.29
CA VAL A 184 3.79 -9.31 -21.07
C VAL A 184 3.44 -7.89 -21.52
N ASP A 185 2.93 -7.74 -22.75
CA ASP A 185 2.57 -6.43 -23.32
C ASP A 185 1.41 -5.76 -22.57
N GLU A 186 0.39 -6.56 -22.22
CA GLU A 186 -0.79 -6.11 -21.49
C GLU A 186 -1.08 -7.02 -20.31
N GLU A 187 -1.22 -6.45 -19.11
CA GLU A 187 -1.57 -7.20 -17.90
C GLU A 187 -2.81 -8.09 -18.13
N ARG A 188 -3.82 -7.61 -18.87
CA ARG A 188 -5.04 -8.39 -19.15
C ARG A 188 -4.79 -9.72 -19.85
N SER A 189 -3.70 -9.84 -20.60
CA SER A 189 -3.37 -11.05 -21.34
C SER A 189 -3.10 -12.25 -20.43
N VAL A 190 -2.62 -12.02 -19.20
CA VAL A 190 -2.31 -13.07 -18.22
C VAL A 190 -3.52 -13.50 -17.39
N TRP A 191 -4.69 -12.89 -17.60
CA TRP A 191 -5.95 -13.23 -16.93
C TRP A 191 -6.87 -14.04 -17.86
N ALA A 192 -7.45 -15.11 -17.33
CA ALA A 192 -8.56 -15.86 -17.93
C ALA A 192 -9.87 -15.45 -17.21
N GLY A 193 -10.46 -14.34 -17.63
CA GLY A 193 -11.60 -13.74 -16.95
C GLY A 193 -11.17 -13.03 -15.66
N ASP A 194 -11.58 -13.58 -14.51
CA ASP A 194 -11.25 -13.03 -13.18
C ASP A 194 -10.21 -13.89 -12.44
N VAL A 195 -9.50 -14.77 -13.15
CA VAL A 195 -8.50 -15.71 -12.59
C VAL A 195 -7.20 -15.57 -13.36
N LEU A 196 -6.05 -15.65 -12.68
CA LEU A 196 -4.77 -15.72 -13.38
C LEU A 196 -4.69 -17.02 -14.19
N ARG A 197 -4.11 -16.96 -15.39
CA ARG A 197 -3.85 -18.17 -16.17
C ARG A 197 -2.99 -19.15 -15.35
N PRO A 198 -3.33 -20.45 -15.28
CA PRO A 198 -2.63 -21.40 -14.41
C PRO A 198 -1.12 -21.45 -14.65
N GLU A 199 -0.68 -21.43 -15.90
CA GLU A 199 0.74 -21.43 -16.28
C GLU A 199 1.48 -20.19 -15.76
N PHE A 200 0.81 -19.03 -15.80
CA PHE A 200 1.38 -17.77 -15.31
C PHE A 200 1.39 -17.74 -13.78
N SER A 201 0.28 -18.14 -13.15
CA SER A 201 0.17 -18.24 -11.70
C SER A 201 1.24 -19.18 -11.13
N SER A 202 1.41 -20.37 -11.70
CA SER A 202 2.44 -21.33 -11.29
C SER A 202 3.85 -20.74 -11.41
N ALA A 203 4.13 -20.00 -12.49
CA ALA A 203 5.42 -19.33 -12.68
C ALA A 203 5.69 -18.25 -11.61
N LEU A 204 4.66 -17.48 -11.21
CA LEU A 204 4.79 -16.47 -10.16
C LEU A 204 5.01 -17.10 -8.77
N TRP A 205 4.26 -18.18 -8.45
CA TRP A 205 4.28 -18.83 -7.14
C TRP A 205 5.47 -19.79 -6.94
N GLN A 206 6.16 -20.19 -8.01
CA GLN A 206 7.43 -20.94 -7.94
C GLN A 206 7.35 -22.23 -7.11
N GLY A 207 6.20 -22.91 -7.15
CA GLY A 207 5.97 -24.16 -6.42
C GLY A 207 5.36 -23.98 -5.03
N GLU A 208 5.06 -22.76 -4.59
CA GLU A 208 4.20 -22.55 -3.41
C GLU A 208 2.77 -22.96 -3.73
N GLU A 209 2.25 -23.98 -3.01
CA GLU A 209 0.90 -24.52 -3.21
C GLU A 209 -0.13 -23.92 -2.24
N ASP A 210 0.32 -23.52 -1.03
CA ASP A 210 -0.56 -22.95 0.00
C ASP A 210 -0.39 -21.43 0.06
N HIS A 211 -1.05 -20.75 -0.88
CA HIS A 211 -0.98 -19.30 -1.01
C HIS A 211 -1.45 -18.56 0.26
N SER A 212 -2.47 -19.10 0.96
CA SER A 212 -2.98 -18.51 2.20
C SER A 212 -1.94 -18.60 3.31
N SER A 213 -1.27 -19.75 3.45
CA SER A 213 -0.16 -19.91 4.38
C SER A 213 1.00 -18.97 4.04
N PHE A 214 1.34 -18.79 2.76
CA PHE A 214 2.36 -17.82 2.35
C PHE A 214 2.04 -16.40 2.85
N TYR A 215 0.81 -15.91 2.64
CA TYR A 215 0.40 -14.59 3.13
C TYR A 215 0.46 -14.50 4.67
N ALA A 216 0.03 -15.53 5.39
CA ALA A 216 0.15 -15.59 6.84
C ALA A 216 1.62 -15.52 7.30
N ARG A 217 2.54 -16.21 6.63
CA ARG A 217 3.99 -16.12 6.89
C ARG A 217 4.53 -14.71 6.63
N CYS A 218 4.05 -14.00 5.62
CA CYS A 218 4.40 -12.58 5.41
C CYS A 218 4.04 -11.72 6.61
N TYR A 219 2.82 -11.89 7.16
CA TYR A 219 2.39 -11.15 8.35
C TYR A 219 3.21 -11.53 9.59
N HIS A 220 3.40 -12.83 9.84
CA HIS A 220 4.19 -13.29 10.99
C HIS A 220 5.63 -12.79 10.96
N TYR A 221 6.27 -12.73 9.78
CA TYR A 221 7.60 -12.13 9.66
C TYR A 221 7.61 -10.68 10.15
N VAL A 222 6.60 -9.87 9.81
CA VAL A 222 6.50 -8.48 10.27
C VAL A 222 6.34 -8.40 11.79
N CYS A 223 5.57 -9.32 12.39
CA CYS A 223 5.40 -9.39 13.84
C CYS A 223 6.69 -9.81 14.56
N ASP A 224 7.37 -10.85 14.06
CA ASP A 224 8.59 -11.39 14.65
C ASP A 224 9.76 -10.39 14.53
N HIS A 225 9.79 -9.62 13.43
CA HIS A 225 10.81 -8.61 13.15
C HIS A 225 10.34 -7.19 13.49
N ARG A 226 9.33 -7.01 14.34
CA ARG A 226 8.70 -5.70 14.59
C ARG A 226 9.68 -4.58 14.95
N GLN A 227 10.77 -4.91 15.65
CA GLN A 227 11.78 -3.93 16.06
C GLN A 227 12.79 -3.57 14.96
N THR A 228 13.01 -4.47 13.99
CA THR A 228 14.06 -4.34 12.96
C THR A 228 13.52 -4.13 11.55
N ILE A 229 12.24 -4.47 11.30
CA ILE A 229 11.63 -4.54 9.98
C ILE A 229 11.74 -3.22 9.20
N ARG A 230 11.60 -2.07 9.87
CA ARG A 230 11.80 -0.76 9.22
C ARG A 230 13.22 -0.59 8.67
N ALA A 231 14.23 -0.91 9.47
CA ALA A 231 15.62 -0.80 9.05
C ALA A 231 15.97 -1.80 7.94
N GLU A 232 15.41 -3.02 8.02
CA GLU A 232 15.54 -4.05 6.99
C GLU A 232 14.95 -3.59 5.65
N VAL A 233 13.72 -3.07 5.66
CA VAL A 233 13.02 -2.55 4.48
C VAL A 233 13.72 -1.32 3.90
N ASP A 234 14.23 -0.42 4.75
CA ASP A 234 15.01 0.75 4.32
C ASP A 234 16.33 0.33 3.63
N ALA A 235 17.05 -0.64 4.20
CA ALA A 235 18.28 -1.19 3.60
C ALA A 235 17.98 -1.87 2.26
N PHE A 236 16.91 -2.67 2.20
CA PHE A 236 16.44 -3.28 0.96
C PHE A 236 16.13 -2.24 -0.11
N ARG A 237 15.38 -1.18 0.23
CA ARG A 237 15.07 -0.07 -0.69
C ARG A 237 16.33 0.59 -1.23
N ARG A 238 17.30 0.94 -0.37
CA ARG A 238 18.57 1.55 -0.80
C ARG A 238 19.31 0.66 -1.79
N LYS A 239 19.40 -0.65 -1.51
CA LYS A 239 20.03 -1.63 -2.41
C LYS A 239 19.33 -1.67 -3.77
N GLN A 240 17.99 -1.66 -3.80
CA GLN A 240 17.24 -1.64 -5.06
C GLN A 240 17.50 -0.35 -5.85
N LEU A 241 17.50 0.81 -5.19
CA LEU A 241 17.79 2.07 -5.84
C LEU A 241 19.19 2.07 -6.47
N LEU A 242 20.22 1.72 -5.69
CA LEU A 242 21.61 1.67 -6.17
C LEU A 242 21.76 0.77 -7.39
N ARG A 243 21.06 -0.37 -7.44
CA ARG A 243 21.03 -1.27 -8.59
C ARG A 243 20.48 -0.60 -9.86
N THR A 244 19.44 0.23 -9.72
CA THR A 244 18.74 0.86 -10.86
C THR A 244 19.32 2.19 -11.32
N LEU A 245 20.21 2.81 -10.54
CA LEU A 245 20.80 4.11 -10.88
C LEU A 245 21.64 4.11 -12.17
N PRO A 246 22.50 3.11 -12.44
CA PRO A 246 23.33 3.11 -13.66
C PRO A 246 22.52 3.16 -14.96
N GLU A 247 21.32 2.57 -14.99
CA GLU A 247 20.41 2.59 -16.14
C GLU A 247 19.89 4.01 -16.49
N ARG A 248 20.04 4.98 -15.57
CA ARG A 248 19.62 6.37 -15.71
C ARG A 248 20.78 7.36 -15.88
N GLY A 249 22.01 6.84 -16.02
CA GLY A 249 23.25 7.60 -15.99
C GLY A 249 23.95 7.45 -14.63
N GLU A 250 25.28 7.29 -14.66
CA GLU A 250 26.05 7.04 -13.44
C GLU A 250 25.90 8.21 -12.44
N PRO A 251 25.34 7.98 -11.24
CA PRO A 251 25.37 8.99 -10.19
C PRO A 251 26.83 9.22 -9.79
N SER A 252 27.18 10.46 -9.49
CA SER A 252 28.51 10.79 -8.98
C SER A 252 28.86 9.93 -7.76
N SER A 253 30.14 9.64 -7.56
CA SER A 253 30.63 8.91 -6.38
C SER A 253 30.18 9.55 -5.06
N GLN A 254 30.09 10.88 -5.04
CA GLN A 254 29.51 11.64 -3.93
C GLN A 254 28.04 11.26 -3.70
N ARG A 255 27.21 11.23 -4.76
CA ARG A 255 25.79 10.91 -4.63
C ARG A 255 25.55 9.46 -4.21
N GLN A 256 26.37 8.52 -4.66
CA GLN A 256 26.33 7.13 -4.19
C GLN A 256 26.64 7.04 -2.69
N SER A 257 27.70 7.73 -2.25
CA SER A 257 28.08 7.77 -0.83
C SER A 257 26.98 8.41 0.04
N GLU A 258 26.36 9.49 -0.43
CA GLU A 258 25.22 10.12 0.26
C GLU A 258 24.06 9.14 0.47
N ILE A 259 23.73 8.34 -0.54
CA ILE A 259 22.67 7.33 -0.49
C ILE A 259 22.99 6.20 0.50
N GLU A 260 24.26 5.77 0.53
CA GLU A 260 24.73 4.67 1.38
C GLU A 260 24.81 5.07 2.86
N VAL A 261 25.30 6.28 3.14
CA VAL A 261 25.54 6.78 4.51
C VAL A 261 24.29 7.46 5.10
N GLN A 262 23.22 7.61 4.32
CA GLN A 262 22.00 8.28 4.76
C GLN A 262 21.40 7.60 6.01
N SER A 263 21.53 8.30 7.14
CA SER A 263 20.97 7.89 8.43
C SER A 263 19.46 7.72 8.34
N THR A 264 18.92 6.67 8.96
CA THR A 264 17.47 6.41 9.08
C THR A 264 16.75 7.43 9.99
N SER A 265 17.51 8.31 10.64
CA SER A 265 17.04 9.47 11.37
C SER A 265 17.59 10.73 10.72
N PRO A 266 16.95 11.27 9.66
CA PRO A 266 17.22 12.64 9.32
C PRO A 266 16.69 13.53 10.46
N GLU A 267 17.56 14.36 11.02
CA GLU A 267 17.09 15.65 11.50
C GLU A 267 16.33 16.30 10.34
N PRO A 268 15.16 16.91 10.58
CA PRO A 268 14.37 17.45 9.50
C PRO A 268 15.17 18.57 8.85
N MET A 269 15.71 18.30 7.66
CA MET A 269 16.23 19.36 6.81
C MET A 269 15.06 20.23 6.37
N GLU A 270 15.23 21.55 6.44
CA GLU A 270 14.30 22.46 5.77
C GLU A 270 14.33 22.15 4.28
N ALA A 271 13.25 21.54 3.78
CA ALA A 271 13.14 21.28 2.35
C ALA A 271 12.91 22.62 1.65
N PRO A 272 13.79 23.07 0.72
CA PRO A 272 13.50 24.23 -0.09
C PRO A 272 12.24 23.93 -0.89
N ALA A 273 11.19 24.70 -0.63
CA ALA A 273 9.91 24.54 -1.28
C ALA A 273 10.07 24.75 -2.79
N THR A 274 10.02 23.67 -3.58
CA THR A 274 9.94 23.76 -5.04
C THR A 274 8.73 22.98 -5.54
N TRP A 275 7.76 23.73 -6.06
CA TRP A 275 6.67 23.21 -6.88
C TRP A 275 7.23 22.86 -8.25
N TYR A 276 7.29 21.58 -8.62
CA TYR A 276 7.57 21.18 -10.00
C TYR A 276 6.26 21.04 -10.80
N GLY A 277 5.85 22.16 -11.42
CA GLY A 277 5.18 22.19 -12.72
C GLY A 277 3.94 21.32 -12.94
N ASN A 278 2.90 21.42 -12.09
CA ASN A 278 1.55 20.87 -12.33
C ASN A 278 1.46 19.37 -12.70
N ARG A 279 2.52 18.57 -12.50
CA ARG A 279 2.52 17.15 -12.85
C ARG A 279 2.51 16.28 -11.61
N LEU A 280 1.40 15.56 -11.43
CA LEU A 280 1.34 14.37 -10.59
C LEU A 280 2.08 13.25 -11.32
N VAL A 281 3.26 12.87 -10.86
CA VAL A 281 3.98 11.70 -11.38
C VAL A 281 3.26 10.46 -10.86
N THR A 282 2.75 9.63 -11.76
CA THR A 282 2.00 8.42 -11.41
C THR A 282 2.95 7.30 -11.00
N LEU A 283 2.56 6.56 -9.95
CA LEU A 283 3.29 5.42 -9.35
C LEU A 283 3.72 4.34 -10.38
N ALA A 284 3.04 4.22 -11.52
CA ALA A 284 3.35 3.22 -12.54
C ALA A 284 4.65 3.50 -13.34
N GLY A 285 5.19 4.72 -13.28
CA GLY A 285 6.43 5.10 -13.98
C GLY A 285 7.63 5.37 -13.05
N ASN A 286 7.47 5.20 -11.74
CA ASN A 286 8.48 5.61 -10.78
C ASN A 286 8.95 4.47 -9.87
N PRO A 287 10.01 3.74 -10.27
CA PRO A 287 10.75 2.85 -9.37
C PRO A 287 11.52 3.69 -8.33
N PHE A 288 10.83 3.99 -7.24
CA PHE A 288 11.36 4.20 -5.89
C PHE A 288 12.57 5.14 -5.73
N THR A 289 12.42 6.43 -6.00
CA THR A 289 13.46 7.40 -5.60
C THR A 289 13.45 7.63 -4.08
N LEU A 290 14.61 7.51 -3.41
CA LEU A 290 14.81 7.91 -2.00
C LEU A 290 14.35 9.34 -1.73
N THR A 291 14.56 10.21 -2.72
CA THR A 291 14.16 11.61 -2.70
C THR A 291 12.67 11.76 -2.42
N GLU A 292 11.79 10.91 -2.95
CA GLU A 292 10.35 11.03 -2.70
C GLU A 292 9.96 10.62 -1.29
N HIS A 293 10.57 9.60 -0.71
CA HIS A 293 10.25 9.21 0.67
C HIS A 293 10.64 10.27 1.69
N GLU A 294 11.84 10.83 1.52
CA GLU A 294 12.27 11.96 2.31
C GLU A 294 11.49 13.21 1.96
N SER A 295 11.19 13.49 0.69
CA SER A 295 10.33 14.63 0.33
C SER A 295 8.97 14.54 0.99
N HIS A 296 8.35 13.35 1.04
CA HIS A 296 7.04 13.16 1.69
C HIS A 296 7.15 13.26 3.22
N LEU A 297 8.13 12.61 3.87
CA LEU A 297 8.34 12.70 5.33
C LEU A 297 8.84 14.08 5.78
N LEU A 298 9.75 14.71 5.03
CA LEU A 298 10.24 16.08 5.25
C LEU A 298 9.14 17.11 4.98
N TRP A 299 8.29 16.90 3.97
CA TRP A 299 7.13 17.75 3.74
C TRP A 299 6.14 17.63 4.90
N LEU A 300 5.84 16.41 5.36
CA LEU A 300 4.96 16.17 6.51
C LEU A 300 5.53 16.81 7.79
N ALA A 301 6.83 16.63 8.06
CA ALA A 301 7.49 17.19 9.23
C ALA A 301 7.58 18.73 9.19
N ASN A 302 7.94 19.33 8.05
CA ASN A 302 8.13 20.79 7.93
C ASN A 302 6.81 21.59 7.91
N ARG A 303 5.72 21.01 7.38
CA ARG A 303 4.44 21.73 7.24
C ARG A 303 3.49 21.51 8.40
N CYS A 304 3.48 20.34 9.03
CA CYS A 304 2.56 20.06 10.14
C CYS A 304 3.06 20.59 11.49
N GLY A 305 4.36 20.91 11.63
CA GLY A 305 4.91 21.55 12.83
C GLY A 305 4.74 23.08 12.89
N ARG A 306 4.11 23.70 11.88
CA ARG A 306 3.94 25.16 11.76
C ARG A 306 2.46 25.60 11.63
N VAL A 307 1.51 24.72 11.94
CA VAL A 307 0.06 25.04 11.97
C VAL A 307 -0.38 25.23 13.42
#